data_AF-A0A3S0BRJ3-F1
#
_entry.id   AF-A0A3S0BRJ3-F1
#
_cell.length_a   1.000
_cell.length_b   1.000
_cell.length_c   1.000
_cell.angle_alpha   90.00
_cell.angle_beta   90.00
_cell.angle_gamma   90.00
#
_symmetry.space_group_name_H-M   'P 1'
#
loop_
_entity.id
_entity.type
_entity.pdbx_description
1 polymer ?
#
loop_
_entity_poly.entity_id
_entity_poly.type
_entity_poly.pdbx_seq_one_letter_code
_entity_poly.pdbx_strand_id
1 'polypeptide(L)'
;MTDIKHYAYRVLWSAEDDEFVATVAEFPSLSWLHADQTEALHGLVDLVADVVADLEASGDPIPEPITERRFSGKFNVRVPESLHRELVLSAAQEGVSLNRLVSDRLARS
;
A
#
# COMPACT_ATOMS: atom_id res chain seq x y z
N MET A 1 19.52 -5.69 7.60
CA MET A 1 19.13 -4.36 8.08
C MET A 1 18.17 -3.81 7.05
N THR A 2 16.96 -3.51 7.48
CA THR A 2 15.92 -2.94 6.63
C THR A 2 16.29 -1.49 6.31
N ASP A 3 16.36 -1.11 5.03
CA ASP A 3 16.57 0.29 4.66
C ASP A 3 15.21 1.00 4.68
N ILE A 4 15.00 1.83 5.70
CA ILE A 4 13.75 2.60 5.87
C ILE A 4 13.46 3.52 4.67
N LYS A 5 14.48 3.91 3.89
CA LYS A 5 14.31 4.74 2.70
C LYS A 5 13.57 4.02 1.57
N HIS A 6 13.51 2.68 1.63
CA HIS A 6 12.77 1.87 0.67
C HIS A 6 11.30 1.64 1.05
N TYR A 7 10.85 2.16 2.20
CA TYR A 7 9.44 2.17 2.57
C TYR A 7 8.60 3.00 1.61
N ALA A 8 7.32 2.68 1.55
CA ALA A 8 6.39 3.32 0.62
C ALA A 8 5.79 4.58 1.28
N TYR A 9 6.49 5.70 1.11
CA TYR A 9 6.02 7.01 1.52
C TYR A 9 5.06 7.64 0.51
N ARG A 10 4.07 8.39 1.01
CA ARG A 10 3.15 9.17 0.21
C ARG A 10 2.83 10.48 0.89
N VAL A 11 2.84 11.58 0.13
CA VAL A 11 2.43 12.90 0.59
C VAL A 11 1.21 13.38 -0.20
N LEU A 12 0.19 13.85 0.49
CA LEU A 12 -1.06 14.35 -0.09
C LEU A 12 -1.43 15.69 0.55
N TRP A 13 -2.15 16.54 -0.19
CA TRP A 13 -2.75 17.73 0.39
C TRP A 13 -3.99 17.35 1.21
N SER A 14 -4.06 17.81 2.47
CA SER A 14 -5.25 17.72 3.32
C SER A 14 -5.97 19.07 3.30
N ALA A 15 -7.14 19.10 2.67
CA ALA A 15 -7.99 20.29 2.69
C ALA A 15 -8.63 20.54 4.06
N GLU A 16 -8.68 19.53 4.93
CA GLU A 16 -9.21 19.65 6.30
C GLU A 16 -8.21 20.33 7.23
N ASP A 17 -6.91 20.02 7.05
CA ASP A 17 -5.82 20.55 7.88
C ASP A 17 -5.13 21.77 7.25
N ASP A 18 -5.43 22.10 5.99
CA ASP A 18 -4.74 23.14 5.18
C ASP A 18 -3.21 22.92 5.08
N GLU A 19 -2.80 21.65 5.14
CA GLU A 19 -1.40 21.22 5.16
C GLU A 19 -1.19 19.95 4.33
N PHE A 20 0.06 19.61 4.04
CA PHE A 20 0.42 18.33 3.45
C PHE A 20 0.53 17.25 4.51
N VAL A 21 -0.15 16.12 4.30
CA VAL A 21 -0.04 14.92 5.12
C VAL A 21 0.87 13.90 4.46
N ALA A 22 1.96 13.56 5.13
CA ALA A 22 2.82 12.45 4.78
C ALA A 22 2.37 11.19 5.53
N THR A 23 2.39 10.04 4.86
CA THR A 23 2.07 8.71 5.42
C THR A 23 3.02 7.65 4.88
N VAL A 24 3.19 6.55 5.62
CA VAL A 24 4.02 5.40 5.24
C VAL A 24 3.20 4.11 5.31
N ALA A 25 3.25 3.29 4.26
CA ALA A 25 2.39 2.11 4.16
C ALA A 25 2.73 1.01 5.19
N GLU A 26 4.00 0.90 5.57
CA GLU A 26 4.51 -0.05 6.56
C GLU A 26 4.02 0.27 7.97
N PHE A 27 3.75 1.54 8.27
CA PHE A 27 3.21 2.00 9.56
C PHE A 27 1.95 2.85 9.34
N PRO A 28 0.77 2.23 9.16
CA PRO A 28 -0.47 2.95 8.86
C PRO A 28 -0.92 3.97 9.93
N SER A 29 -0.38 3.86 11.15
CA SER A 29 -0.64 4.79 12.26
C SER A 29 0.28 6.00 12.28
N LEU A 30 1.36 6.01 11.49
CA LEU A 30 2.29 7.14 11.43
C LEU A 30 1.89 8.10 10.30
N SER A 31 1.77 9.37 10.68
CA SER A 31 1.58 10.47 9.76
C SER A 31 2.33 11.70 10.25
N TRP A 32 2.62 12.60 9.32
CA TRP A 32 3.22 13.90 9.61
C TRP A 32 2.52 14.99 8.81
N LEU A 33 2.22 16.13 9.44
CA LEU A 33 1.58 17.27 8.79
C LEU A 33 2.59 18.41 8.69
N HIS A 34 2.61 19.08 7.54
CA HIS A 34 3.38 20.30 7.36
C HIS A 34 2.86 21.14 6.18
N ALA A 35 2.95 22.46 6.28
CA ALA A 35 2.56 23.40 5.21
C ALA A 35 3.35 23.24 3.89
N ASP A 36 4.56 22.67 3.95
CA ASP A 36 5.39 22.35 2.79
C ASP A 36 5.46 20.84 2.54
N GLN A 37 5.35 20.44 1.28
CA GLN A 37 5.30 19.05 0.85
C GLN A 37 6.60 18.27 1.14
N THR A 38 7.76 18.91 0.99
CA THR A 38 9.07 18.28 1.20
C THR A 38 9.34 18.09 2.68
N GLU A 39 9.04 19.12 3.48
CA GLU A 39 9.18 19.06 4.92
C GLU A 39 8.21 18.06 5.56
N ALA A 40 7.01 17.89 5.02
CA ALA A 40 6.10 16.82 5.45
C ALA A 40 6.74 15.44 5.27
N LEU A 41 7.41 15.20 4.13
CA LEU A 41 8.11 13.96 3.86
C LEU A 41 9.32 13.77 4.79
N HIS A 42 10.17 14.79 4.91
CA HIS A 42 11.36 14.72 5.76
C HIS A 42 11.00 14.44 7.22
N GLY A 43 10.03 15.18 7.77
CA GLY A 43 9.56 14.96 9.13
C GLY A 43 9.02 13.54 9.37
N LEU A 44 8.32 12.97 8.38
CA LEU A 44 7.89 11.58 8.48
C LEU A 44 9.05 10.58 8.39
N VAL A 45 10.04 10.81 7.54
CA VAL A 45 11.22 9.93 7.43
C VAL A 45 12.01 9.90 8.73
N ASP A 46 12.20 11.06 9.36
CA ASP A 46 12.87 11.18 10.65
C ASP A 46 12.07 10.46 11.76
N LEU A 47 10.74 10.68 11.81
CA LEU A 47 9.87 9.98 12.75
C LEU A 47 9.94 8.46 12.58
N VAL A 48 9.95 7.96 11.34
CA VAL A 48 10.10 6.52 11.07
C VAL A 48 11.46 6.01 11.54
N ALA A 49 12.53 6.79 11.38
CA ALA A 49 13.86 6.41 11.84
C ALA A 49 13.88 6.23 13.38
N ASP A 50 13.26 7.16 14.10
CA ASP A 50 13.13 7.09 15.57
C ASP A 50 12.35 5.85 16.01
N VAL A 51 11.18 5.61 15.39
CA VAL A 51 10.35 4.42 15.69
C VAL A 51 11.10 3.12 15.41
N VAL A 52 11.85 3.06 14.31
CA VAL A 52 12.64 1.85 13.98
C VAL A 52 13.77 1.65 14.98
N ALA A 53 14.45 2.72 15.43
CA ALA A 53 15.45 2.64 16.49
C ALA A 53 14.85 2.12 17.81
N ASP A 54 13.65 2.56 18.17
CA ASP A 54 12.93 2.06 19.36
C ASP A 54 12.58 0.57 19.24
N LEU A 55 12.10 0.13 18.06
CA LEU A 55 11.80 -1.28 17.79
C LEU A 55 13.08 -2.16 17.82
N GLU A 56 14.19 -1.66 17.29
CA GLU A 56 15.50 -2.32 17.39
C GLU A 56 15.94 -2.47 18.84
N ALA A 57 15.73 -1.44 19.67
CA ALA A 57 16.09 -1.45 21.08
C ALA A 57 15.20 -2.38 21.92
N SER A 58 13.90 -2.47 21.60
CA SER A 58 12.96 -3.38 22.27
C SER A 58 13.07 -4.84 21.79
N GLY A 59 13.67 -5.06 20.62
CA GLY A 59 13.73 -6.37 19.96
C GLY A 59 12.42 -6.77 19.28
N ASP A 60 11.55 -5.80 19.00
CA ASP A 60 10.29 -6.01 18.31
C ASP A 60 10.49 -6.23 16.79
N PRO A 61 9.55 -6.90 16.11
CA PRO A 61 9.65 -7.14 14.68
C PRO A 61 9.52 -5.84 13.88
N ILE A 62 10.52 -5.55 13.05
CA ILE A 62 10.52 -4.41 12.12
C ILE A 62 9.86 -4.84 10.81
N PRO A 63 8.87 -4.11 10.28
CA PRO A 63 8.26 -4.41 8.99
C PRO A 63 9.29 -4.41 7.85
N GLU A 64 9.22 -5.39 6.95
CA GLU A 64 10.02 -5.36 5.72
C GLU A 64 9.39 -4.40 4.69
N PRO A 65 10.19 -3.69 3.88
CA PRO A 65 9.70 -2.76 2.86
C PRO A 65 8.78 -3.49 1.90
N ILE A 66 7.58 -2.96 1.68
CA ILE A 66 6.59 -3.60 0.81
C ILE A 66 7.11 -3.73 -0.61
N THR A 67 7.93 -2.77 -1.06
CA THR A 67 8.56 -2.70 -2.38
C THR A 67 9.55 -3.84 -2.64
N GLU A 68 10.17 -4.38 -1.60
CA GLU A 68 11.15 -5.47 -1.69
C GLU A 68 10.50 -6.86 -1.58
N ARG A 69 9.20 -6.93 -1.25
CA ARG A 69 8.50 -8.20 -1.14
C ARG A 69 8.37 -8.86 -2.50
N ARG A 70 8.60 -10.17 -2.54
CA ARG A 70 8.32 -10.98 -3.75
C ARG A 70 6.83 -11.25 -3.86
N PHE A 71 6.17 -10.62 -4.83
CA PHE A 71 4.77 -10.87 -5.14
C PHE A 71 4.61 -12.04 -6.11
N SER A 72 3.84 -13.06 -5.71
CA SER A 72 3.63 -14.27 -6.53
C SER A 72 2.62 -14.08 -7.68
N GLY A 73 1.93 -12.95 -7.73
CA GLY A 73 0.81 -12.70 -8.65
C GLY A 73 -0.45 -13.52 -8.35
N LYS A 74 -0.42 -14.44 -7.37
CA LYS A 74 -1.60 -15.19 -6.93
C LYS A 74 -2.43 -14.33 -5.99
N PHE A 75 -3.67 -14.07 -6.36
CA PHE A 75 -4.60 -13.25 -5.59
C PHE A 75 -5.92 -13.99 -5.42
N ASN A 76 -6.12 -14.62 -4.25
CA ASN A 76 -7.34 -15.37 -3.94
C ASN A 76 -8.35 -14.45 -3.25
N VAL A 77 -9.44 -14.13 -3.94
CA VAL A 77 -10.49 -13.25 -3.43
C VAL A 77 -11.77 -14.04 -3.18
N ARG A 78 -12.39 -13.82 -2.03
CA ARG A 78 -13.75 -14.29 -1.78
C ARG A 78 -14.73 -13.27 -2.34
N VAL A 79 -15.63 -13.74 -3.19
CA VAL A 79 -16.70 -12.94 -3.79
C VAL A 79 -18.07 -13.61 -3.54
N PRO A 80 -19.18 -12.84 -3.52
CA PRO A 80 -20.52 -13.41 -3.49
C PRO A 80 -20.78 -14.34 -4.69
N GLU A 81 -21.68 -15.32 -4.50
CA GLU A 81 -22.01 -16.30 -5.55
C GLU A 81 -22.56 -15.64 -6.83
N SER A 82 -23.31 -14.55 -6.68
CA SER A 82 -23.90 -13.78 -7.78
C SER A 82 -22.81 -13.17 -8.65
N LEU A 83 -21.83 -12.50 -8.04
CA LEU A 83 -20.71 -11.90 -8.75
C LEU A 83 -19.84 -12.96 -9.44
N HIS A 84 -19.58 -14.09 -8.77
CA HIS A 84 -18.84 -15.18 -9.39
C HIS A 84 -19.56 -15.70 -10.65
N ARG A 85 -20.88 -15.90 -10.58
CA ARG A 85 -21.69 -16.33 -11.72
C ARG A 85 -21.61 -15.34 -12.89
N GLU A 86 -21.76 -14.05 -12.61
CA GLU A 86 -21.67 -13.00 -13.64
C GLU A 86 -20.30 -13.01 -14.34
N LEU A 87 -19.22 -13.10 -13.58
CA LEU A 87 -17.86 -13.16 -14.14
C LEU A 87 -17.64 -14.39 -15.02
N VAL A 88 -18.13 -15.56 -14.60
CA VAL A 88 -18.03 -16.80 -15.40
C VAL A 88 -18.82 -16.67 -16.71
N LEU A 89 -20.01 -16.09 -16.67
CA LEU A 89 -20.82 -15.86 -17.87
C LEU A 89 -20.13 -14.88 -18.84
N SER A 90 -19.61 -13.76 -18.35
CA SER A 90 -18.84 -12.81 -19.16
C SER A 90 -17.62 -13.47 -19.79
N ALA A 91 -16.86 -14.26 -19.02
CA ALA A 91 -15.67 -14.93 -19.52
C ALA A 91 -15.99 -15.91 -20.65
N ALA A 92 -17.10 -16.67 -20.51
CA ALA A 92 -17.58 -17.58 -21.54
C ALA A 92 -18.04 -16.85 -22.81
N GLN A 93 -18.72 -15.70 -22.68
CA GLN A 93 -19.13 -14.87 -23.82
C GLN A 93 -17.95 -14.29 -24.59
N GLU A 94 -16.89 -13.90 -23.87
CA GLU A 94 -15.65 -13.36 -24.44
C GLU A 94 -14.68 -14.45 -24.93
N GLY A 95 -14.97 -15.73 -24.65
CA GLY A 95 -14.11 -16.85 -25.03
C GLY A 95 -12.77 -16.88 -24.29
N VAL A 96 -12.71 -16.32 -23.08
CA VAL A 96 -11.51 -16.24 -22.24
C VAL A 96 -11.69 -17.00 -20.92
N SER A 97 -10.59 -17.27 -20.23
CA SER A 97 -10.67 -17.82 -18.88
C SER A 97 -11.13 -16.75 -17.88
N LEU A 98 -11.78 -17.18 -16.80
CA LEU A 98 -12.18 -16.30 -15.70
C LEU A 98 -11.01 -15.46 -15.18
N ASN A 99 -9.84 -16.08 -14.97
CA ASN A 99 -8.64 -15.38 -14.51
C ASN A 99 -8.17 -14.31 -15.50
N ARG A 100 -8.27 -14.56 -16.81
CA ARG A 100 -7.91 -13.58 -17.83
C ARG A 100 -8.87 -12.39 -17.81
N LEU A 101 -10.18 -12.64 -17.76
CA LEU A 101 -11.18 -11.59 -17.64
C LEU A 101 -10.94 -10.73 -16.38
N VAL A 102 -10.72 -11.35 -15.23
CA VAL A 102 -10.47 -10.64 -13.97
C VAL A 102 -9.18 -9.82 -14.05
N SER A 103 -8.11 -10.39 -14.62
CA SER A 103 -6.84 -9.69 -14.80
C SER A 103 -6.99 -8.47 -15.71
N ASP A 104 -7.71 -8.61 -16.83
CA ASP A 104 -7.96 -7.52 -17.78
C ASP A 104 -8.80 -6.39 -17.16
N ARG A 105 -9.75 -6.72 -16.26
CA ARG A 105 -10.51 -5.72 -15.50
C ARG A 105 -9.66 -5.00 -14.45
N LEU A 106 -8.82 -5.74 -13.71
CA LEU A 106 -7.91 -5.17 -12.71
C LEU A 106 -6.82 -4.27 -13.34
N ALA A 107 -6.42 -4.55 -14.58
CA ALA A 107 -5.44 -3.71 -15.29
C ALA A 107 -6.03 -2.37 -15.78
N ARG A 108 -7.36 -2.24 -15.80
CA ARG A 108 -8.09 -1.05 -16.28
C ARG A 108 -8.62 -0.18 -15.14
N SER A 109 -8.52 -0.64 -13.89
CA SER A 109 -8.95 0.07 -12.69
C SER A 109 -7.91 1.07 -12.21
#